data_AF-A0A7X6QAB2-F1
#
_entry.id   AF-A0A7X6QAB2-F1
#
_cell.length_a   1.000
_cell.length_b   1.000
_cell.length_c   1.000
_cell.angle_alpha   90.00
_cell.angle_beta   90.00
_cell.angle_gamma   90.00
#
_symmetry.space_group_name_H-M   'P 1'
#
loop_
_entity.id
_entity.type
_entity.pdbx_description
1 polymer ?
#
loop_
_entity_poly.entity_id
_entity_poly.type
_entity_poly.pdbx_seq_one_letter_code
_entity_poly.pdbx_strand_id
1 'polypeptide(L)'
;MFTIQANPSGTKSIAVSEENLRTIRRFSLFELLIDSNKIVTEQAIEKLRLNIRSLLTTTEGPAKELLDLCTDIIYHRDMKAFGLQNLIALYEQWNRENPEAAE
;
A
#
# COMPACT_ATOMS: atom_id res chain seq x y z
N MET A 1 4.42 -4.45 14.23
CA MET A 1 3.16 -3.81 13.80
C MET A 1 3.39 -2.32 13.77
N PHE A 2 3.07 -1.67 12.66
CA PHE A 2 3.31 -0.26 12.39
C PHE A 2 1.97 0.50 12.38
N THR A 3 2.04 1.83 12.37
CA THR A 3 0.87 2.69 12.27
C THR A 3 1.19 3.89 11.41
N ILE A 4 0.30 4.20 10.48
CA ILE A 4 0.40 5.39 9.64
C ILE A 4 -0.70 6.39 9.99
N GLN A 5 -0.37 7.67 9.87
CA GLN A 5 -1.33 8.74 10.01
C GLN A 5 -2.13 8.88 8.71
N ALA A 6 -3.46 8.90 8.79
CA ALA A 6 -4.35 8.93 7.63
C ALA A 6 -4.86 10.34 7.29
N ASN A 7 -4.70 11.32 8.19
CA ASN A 7 -5.09 12.71 7.95
C ASN A 7 -4.09 13.72 8.55
N PRO A 8 -4.01 14.98 8.07
CA PRO A 8 -3.06 15.96 8.60
C PRO A 8 -3.20 16.25 10.10
N SER A 9 -4.42 16.19 10.64
CA SER A 9 -4.70 16.46 12.06
C SER A 9 -4.23 15.38 13.03
N GLY A 10 -3.83 14.19 12.55
CA GLY A 10 -3.36 13.10 13.41
C GLY A 10 -4.45 12.29 14.11
N THR A 11 -5.71 12.66 13.93
CA THR A 11 -6.85 12.02 14.61
C THR A 11 -7.28 10.70 13.98
N LYS A 12 -6.79 10.40 12.77
CA LYS A 12 -7.08 9.15 12.05
C LYS A 12 -5.77 8.44 11.76
N SER A 13 -5.75 7.14 12.06
CA SER A 13 -4.59 6.29 11.85
C SER A 13 -5.03 4.95 11.28
N ILE A 14 -4.13 4.30 10.53
CA ILE A 14 -4.34 2.97 9.96
C ILE A 14 -3.22 2.06 10.46
N ALA A 15 -3.58 0.88 10.97
CA ALA A 15 -2.63 -0.10 11.41
C ALA A 15 -2.06 -0.86 10.21
N VAL A 16 -0.75 -1.09 10.20
CA VAL A 16 -0.04 -1.77 9.10
C VAL A 16 0.78 -2.91 9.69
N SER A 17 0.46 -4.15 9.32
CA SER A 17 1.25 -5.32 9.71
C SER A 17 2.52 -5.42 8.85
N GLU A 18 3.50 -6.20 9.29
CA GLU A 18 4.66 -6.50 8.44
C GLU A 18 4.26 -7.34 7.22
N GLU A 19 3.28 -8.24 7.38
CA GLU A 19 2.71 -9.01 6.29
C GLU A 19 2.15 -8.10 5.20
N ASN A 20 1.47 -7.00 5.56
CA ASN A 20 0.99 -6.01 4.60
C ASN A 20 2.14 -5.39 3.78
N LEU A 21 3.29 -5.10 4.41
CA LEU A 21 4.47 -4.56 3.74
C LEU A 21 5.13 -5.60 2.83
N ARG A 22 5.18 -6.86 3.25
CA ARG A 22 5.64 -7.99 2.42
C ARG A 22 4.74 -8.19 1.20
N THR A 23 3.42 -8.10 1.36
CA THR A 23 2.46 -8.18 0.25
C THR A 23 2.65 -7.02 -0.73
N ILE A 24 2.81 -5.79 -0.23
CA ILE A 24 3.09 -4.61 -1.08
C ILE A 24 4.33 -4.85 -1.94
N ARG A 25 5.39 -5.40 -1.35
CA ARG A 25 6.63 -5.76 -2.05
C ARG A 25 6.41 -6.86 -3.08
N ARG A 26 5.82 -7.99 -2.67
CA ARG A 26 5.59 -9.18 -3.50
C ARG A 26 4.86 -8.85 -4.81
N PHE A 27 3.92 -7.91 -4.74
CA PHE A 27 3.11 -7.49 -5.89
C PHE A 27 3.56 -6.16 -6.52
N SER A 28 4.71 -5.61 -6.09
CA SER A 28 5.26 -4.34 -6.58
C SER A 28 4.22 -3.21 -6.65
N LEU A 29 3.34 -3.11 -5.64
CA LEU A 29 2.11 -2.31 -5.75
C LEU A 29 2.35 -0.80 -5.96
N PHE A 30 3.52 -0.29 -5.56
CA PHE A 30 3.85 1.13 -5.60
C PHE A 30 4.71 1.55 -6.80
N GLU A 31 5.29 0.61 -7.56
CA GLU A 31 6.16 0.93 -8.69
C GLU A 31 5.45 1.74 -9.78
N LEU A 32 4.15 1.49 -9.97
CA LEU A 32 3.33 2.15 -10.99
C LEU A 32 2.57 3.39 -10.46
N LEU A 33 2.74 3.74 -9.19
CA LEU A 33 1.99 4.84 -8.55
C LEU A 33 2.76 6.14 -8.46
N ILE A 34 4.10 6.06 -8.39
CA ILE A 34 4.95 7.21 -8.14
C ILE A 34 5.18 7.92 -9.47
N ASP A 35 4.44 9.01 -9.68
CA ASP A 35 4.78 9.98 -10.73
C ASP A 35 6.13 10.64 -10.38
N SER A 36 6.83 11.19 -11.38
CA SER A 36 8.22 11.70 -11.22
C SER A 36 8.38 12.74 -10.09
N ASN A 37 7.26 13.34 -9.65
CA ASN A 37 7.21 14.34 -8.59
C ASN A 37 6.96 13.77 -7.17
N LYS A 38 6.81 12.45 -7.00
CA LYS A 38 6.46 11.78 -5.72
C LYS A 38 5.18 12.29 -5.03
N ILE A 39 4.30 12.99 -5.77
CA ILE A 39 3.04 13.50 -5.24
C ILE A 39 1.98 12.41 -5.38
N VAL A 40 1.44 11.99 -4.24
CA VAL A 40 0.28 11.09 -4.20
C VAL A 40 -0.98 11.93 -4.30
N THR A 41 -1.80 11.65 -5.31
CA THR A 41 -3.11 12.28 -5.48
C THR A 41 -4.21 11.24 -5.30
N GLU A 42 -5.47 11.67 -5.20
CA GLU A 42 -6.62 10.74 -5.16
C GLU A 42 -6.66 9.83 -6.40
N GLN A 43 -6.22 10.32 -7.56
CA GLN A 43 -6.09 9.50 -8.78
C GLN A 43 -5.09 8.36 -8.61
N ALA A 44 -4.04 8.53 -7.79
CA ALA A 44 -3.10 7.44 -7.51
C ALA A 44 -3.77 6.31 -6.72
N ILE A 45 -4.71 6.62 -5.82
CA ILE A 45 -5.50 5.61 -5.11
C ILE A 45 -6.39 4.85 -6.07
N GLU A 46 -7.05 5.55 -7.00
CA GLU A 46 -7.87 4.92 -8.02
C GLU A 46 -7.04 3.98 -8.91
N LYS A 47 -5.86 4.42 -9.37
CA LYS A 47 -4.92 3.57 -10.12
C LYS A 47 -4.48 2.35 -9.32
N LEU A 48 -4.16 2.51 -8.03
CA LEU A 48 -3.79 1.38 -7.15
C LEU A 48 -4.94 0.36 -7.05
N ARG A 49 -6.18 0.83 -6.84
CA ARG A 49 -7.35 -0.04 -6.78
C ARG A 49 -7.60 -0.78 -8.08
N LEU A 50 -7.39 -0.12 -9.23
CA LEU A 50 -7.49 -0.77 -10.55
C LEU A 50 -6.41 -1.84 -10.75
N ASN A 51 -5.16 -1.54 -10.39
CA ASN A 51 -4.07 -2.51 -10.45
C ASN A 51 -4.37 -3.75 -9.61
N ILE A 52 -4.72 -3.54 -8.34
CA ILE A 52 -5.13 -4.60 -7.43
C ILE A 52 -6.29 -5.43 -7.99
N ARG A 53 -7.33 -4.77 -8.53
CA ARG A 53 -8.47 -5.49 -9.13
C ARG A 53 -8.03 -6.40 -10.27
N SER A 54 -7.09 -5.93 -11.10
CA SER A 54 -6.48 -6.73 -12.16
C SER A 54 -5.76 -7.96 -11.60
N LEU A 55 -4.96 -7.79 -10.54
CA LEU A 55 -4.25 -8.88 -9.84
C LEU A 55 -5.22 -9.91 -9.24
N LEU A 56 -6.34 -9.46 -8.66
CA LEU A 56 -7.36 -10.33 -8.08
C LEU A 56 -8.15 -11.15 -9.11
N THR A 57 -8.20 -10.69 -10.37
CA THR A 57 -8.89 -11.37 -11.49
C THR A 57 -7.99 -12.33 -12.27
N THR A 58 -6.77 -12.59 -11.80
CA THR A 58 -5.85 -13.53 -12.43
C THR A 58 -6.32 -14.98 -12.29
N THR A 59 -5.89 -15.85 -13.22
CA THR A 59 -6.38 -17.23 -13.37
C THR A 59 -6.10 -18.14 -12.17
N GLU A 60 -5.16 -17.76 -11.31
CA GLU A 60 -4.79 -18.49 -10.08
C GLU A 60 -5.66 -18.12 -8.86
N GLY A 61 -6.58 -17.16 -9.01
CA GLY A 61 -7.44 -16.67 -7.95
C GLY A 61 -6.76 -15.65 -7.02
N PRO A 62 -7.54 -14.91 -6.21
CA PRO A 62 -7.00 -13.84 -5.40
C PRO A 62 -6.15 -14.39 -4.24
N ALA A 63 -4.89 -13.95 -4.14
CA ALA A 63 -4.06 -14.24 -2.99
C ALA A 63 -4.72 -13.69 -1.71
N LYS A 64 -4.90 -14.55 -0.69
CA LYS A 64 -5.57 -14.18 0.57
C LYS A 64 -4.96 -12.92 1.20
N GLU A 65 -3.64 -12.87 1.27
CA GLU A 65 -2.86 -11.72 1.74
C GLU A 65 -3.13 -10.41 0.98
N LEU A 66 -3.45 -10.48 -0.32
CA LEU A 66 -3.81 -9.30 -1.12
C LEU A 66 -5.23 -8.84 -0.76
N LEU A 67 -6.16 -9.77 -0.51
CA LEU A 67 -7.52 -9.45 -0.05
C LEU A 67 -7.50 -8.81 1.35
N ASP A 68 -6.69 -9.34 2.26
CA ASP A 68 -6.52 -8.82 3.62
C ASP A 68 -5.93 -7.38 3.55
N LEU A 69 -4.86 -7.17 2.77
CA LEU A 69 -4.30 -5.84 2.51
C LEU A 69 -5.35 -4.86 1.95
N CYS A 70 -6.20 -5.32 1.03
CA CYS A 70 -7.25 -4.51 0.44
C CYS A 70 -8.26 -4.06 1.47
N THR A 71 -8.77 -5.00 2.25
CA THR A 71 -9.84 -4.78 3.21
C THR A 71 -9.37 -3.87 4.35
N ASP A 72 -8.19 -4.12 4.89
CA ASP A 72 -7.69 -3.43 6.08
C ASP A 72 -7.06 -2.08 5.77
N ILE A 73 -6.47 -1.90 4.58
CA ILE A 73 -5.66 -0.71 4.25
C ILE A 73 -6.21 0.03 3.04
N ILE A 74 -6.26 -0.60 1.86
CA ILE A 74 -6.49 0.12 0.59
C ILE A 74 -7.92 0.65 0.45
N TYR A 75 -8.90 -0.11 0.93
CA TYR A 75 -10.31 0.25 0.96
C TYR A 75 -10.76 0.78 2.32
N HIS A 76 -9.82 1.01 3.25
CA HIS A 76 -10.13 1.60 4.54
C HIS A 76 -10.80 2.97 4.36
N ARG A 77 -11.84 3.25 5.14
CA ARG A 77 -12.66 4.48 5.02
C ARG A 77 -11.87 5.78 5.15
N ASP A 78 -10.76 5.73 5.87
CA ASP A 78 -9.88 6.87 6.14
C ASP A 78 -8.69 6.93 5.20
N MET A 79 -8.53 5.94 4.31
CA MET A 79 -7.49 5.97 3.29
C MET A 79 -7.79 7.06 2.25
N LYS A 80 -6.88 8.04 2.19
CA LYS A 80 -6.86 9.17 1.26
C LYS A 80 -5.43 9.40 0.80
N ALA A 81 -5.21 10.35 -0.11
CA ALA A 81 -3.89 10.63 -0.68
C ALA A 81 -2.82 10.81 0.39
N PHE A 82 -3.15 11.50 1.48
CA PHE A 82 -2.28 11.66 2.65
C PHE A 82 -1.91 10.32 3.33
N GLY A 83 -2.90 9.46 3.56
CA GLY A 83 -2.68 8.13 4.12
C GLY A 83 -1.84 7.25 3.19
N LEU A 84 -2.10 7.27 1.89
CA LEU A 84 -1.33 6.50 0.90
C LEU A 84 0.12 7.03 0.83
N GLN A 85 0.33 8.34 0.91
CA GLN A 85 1.67 8.92 0.97
C GLN A 85 2.46 8.43 2.19
N ASN A 86 1.82 8.38 3.36
CA ASN A 86 2.46 7.86 4.57
C ASN A 86 2.68 6.34 4.52
N LEU A 87 1.79 5.59 3.87
CA LEU A 87 1.98 4.16 3.63
C LEU A 87 3.19 3.90 2.73
N ILE A 88 3.35 4.68 1.66
CA ILE A 88 4.51 4.60 0.76
C ILE A 88 5.79 4.95 1.53
N ALA A 89 5.79 6.03 2.30
CA ALA A 89 6.95 6.43 3.09
C ALA A 89 7.35 5.36 4.12
N LEU A 90 6.37 4.76 4.81
CA LEU A 90 6.60 3.63 5.72
C LEU A 90 7.19 2.43 4.98
N TYR A 91 6.62 2.08 3.83
CA TYR A 91 7.12 0.98 3.01
C TYR A 91 8.55 1.21 2.52
N GLU A 92 8.87 2.40 2.01
CA GLU A 92 10.22 2.74 1.56
C GLU A 92 11.24 2.61 2.70
N GLN A 93 10.88 3.06 3.91
CA GLN A 93 11.73 2.88 5.08
C GLN A 93 11.92 1.40 5.41
N TRP A 94 10.83 0.65 5.54
CA TRP A 94 10.88 -0.76 5.87
C TRP A 94 11.66 -1.57 4.82
N ASN A 95 11.50 -1.26 3.54
CA ASN A 95 12.20 -1.93 2.45
C ASN A 95 13.72 -1.68 2.47
N ARG A 96 14.17 -0.49 2.91
CA ARG A 96 15.59 -0.22 3.12
C ARG A 96 16.17 -0.99 4.30
N GLU A 97 15.39 -1.16 5.37
CA GLU A 97 15.77 -1.91 6.57
C GLU A 97 15.71 -3.43 6.35
N ASN A 98 14.92 -3.87 5.36
CA ASN A 98 14.73 -5.26 4.98
C ASN A 98 15.08 -5.44 3.50
N PRO A 99 16.35 -5.31 3.11
CA PRO A 99 16.76 -5.51 1.72
C PRO A 99 16.34 -6.92 1.26
N GLU A 100 16.05 -7.06 -0.03
CA GLU A 100 15.82 -8.40 -0.60
C GLU A 100 17.14 -9.13 -0.39
N ALA A 101 17.11 -10.27 0.29
CA ALA A 101 18.25 -11.15 0.27
C ALA A 101 18.48 -11.45 -1.22
N ALA A 102 19.59 -10.96 -1.78
CA ALA A 102 19.98 -11.33 -3.12
C ALA A 102 20.16 -12.85 -3.12
N GLU A 103 19.15 -13.57 -3.59
CA GLU A 103 19.26 -15.00 -3.93
C GLU A 103 20.15 -15.19 -5.15
#